data_AF-X1MYN9-F1
#
_entry.id   AF-X1MYN9-F1
#
_cell.length_a   1.000
_cell.length_b   1.000
_cell.length_c   1.000
_cell.angle_alpha   90.00
_cell.angle_beta   90.00
_cell.angle_gamma   90.00
#
_symmetry.space_group_name_H-M   'P 1'
#
loop_
_entity.id
_entity.type
_entity.pdbx_description
1 polymer ?
#
loop_
_entity_poly.entity_id
_entity_poly.type
_entity_poly.pdbx_seq_one_letter_code
_entity_poly.pdbx_strand_id
1 'polypeptide(L)'
;GNNDGEKLILQSWIKDFGGQIHEYCYKGEVGGRRIFMTHVPSTIDEVVDSSRFDLVIYGHTHKQDIRKVGETLVINPGETTDWLTEESCVVVLELDDMSYEVISLTA
;
A
#
# COMPACT_ATOMS: atom_id res chain seq x y z
N GLY A 1 -4.20 9.78 -0.55
CA GLY A 1 -2.91 10.41 -0.23
C GLY A 1 -3.09 11.70 0.54
N ASN A 2 -2.01 12.31 1.01
CA ASN A 2 -2.07 13.64 1.65
C ASN A 2 -2.36 14.78 0.64
N ASN A 3 -2.24 14.50 -0.66
CA ASN A 3 -2.54 15.45 -1.74
C ASN A 3 -3.97 15.32 -2.28
N ASP A 4 -4.78 14.37 -1.79
CA ASP A 4 -6.17 14.21 -2.25
C ASP A 4 -7.04 15.34 -1.65
N GLY A 5 -7.41 16.32 -2.48
CA GLY A 5 -8.17 17.49 -2.08
C GLY A 5 -9.66 17.21 -1.91
N GLU A 6 -10.34 16.78 -2.97
CA GLU A 6 -11.79 16.56 -3.01
C GLU A 6 -12.22 15.20 -2.41
N LYS A 7 -11.84 14.93 -1.16
CA LYS A 7 -12.08 13.64 -0.48
C LYS A 7 -13.53 13.14 -0.55
N LEU A 8 -14.51 14.04 -0.39
CA LEU A 8 -15.94 13.67 -0.41
C LEU A 8 -16.41 13.21 -1.78
N ILE A 9 -15.96 13.87 -2.84
CA ILE A 9 -16.29 13.51 -4.22
C ILE A 9 -15.60 12.20 -4.59
N LEU A 10 -14.31 12.08 -4.28
CA LEU A 10 -13.54 10.85 -4.47
C LEU A 10 -14.20 9.66 -3.75
N GLN A 11 -14.66 9.86 -2.51
CA GLN A 11 -15.38 8.83 -1.78
C GLN A 11 -16.70 8.44 -2.44
N SER A 12 -17.45 9.38 -3.01
CA SER A 12 -18.69 9.09 -3.74
C SER A 12 -18.40 8.21 -4.94
N TRP A 13 -17.45 8.60 -5.80
CA TRP A 13 -17.11 7.84 -7.00
C TRP A 13 -16.59 6.44 -6.69
N ILE A 14 -15.74 6.31 -5.65
CA ILE A 14 -15.25 5.00 -5.21
C ILE A 14 -16.40 4.09 -4.78
N LYS A 15 -17.39 4.63 -4.06
CA LYS A 15 -18.57 3.86 -3.65
C LYS A 15 -19.45 3.46 -4.83
N ASP A 16 -19.56 4.30 -5.85
CA ASP A 16 -20.43 4.05 -7.01
C ASP A 16 -20.04 2.79 -7.80
N PHE A 17 -18.75 2.41 -7.80
CA PHE A 17 -18.29 1.13 -8.36
C PHE A 17 -18.05 0.03 -7.31
N GLY A 18 -18.57 0.21 -6.09
CA GLY A 18 -18.47 -0.79 -5.01
C GLY A 18 -17.13 -0.81 -4.26
N GLY A 19 -16.28 0.18 -4.48
CA GLY A 19 -15.01 0.33 -3.79
C GLY A 19 -15.16 0.91 -2.38
N GLN A 20 -14.04 0.92 -1.65
CA GLN A 20 -13.92 1.47 -0.30
C GLN A 20 -12.77 2.46 -0.26
N ILE A 21 -12.95 3.54 0.50
CA ILE A 21 -11.89 4.51 0.80
C ILE A 21 -11.77 4.66 2.31
N HIS A 22 -10.53 4.74 2.78
CA HIS A 22 -10.20 4.85 4.19
C HIS A 22 -9.30 6.07 4.39
N GLU A 23 -9.73 7.01 5.23
CA GLU A 23 -9.04 8.30 5.36
C GLU A 23 -7.66 8.20 6.02
N TYR A 24 -7.52 7.34 7.03
CA TYR A 24 -6.27 7.19 7.78
C TYR A 24 -5.50 5.95 7.35
N CYS A 25 -6.14 4.79 7.48
CA CYS A 25 -5.59 3.51 7.11
C CYS A 25 -6.72 2.52 6.85
N TYR A 26 -6.43 1.52 6.03
CA TYR A 26 -7.19 0.30 5.96
C TYR A 26 -6.62 -0.72 6.96
N LYS A 27 -7.52 -1.43 7.64
CA LYS A 27 -7.23 -2.58 8.51
C LYS A 27 -8.28 -3.63 8.21
N GLY A 28 -7.86 -4.80 7.76
CA GLY A 28 -8.81 -5.85 7.42
C GLY A 28 -8.11 -7.16 7.06
N GLU A 29 -8.90 -8.09 6.53
CA GLU A 29 -8.41 -9.39 6.11
C GLU A 29 -8.82 -9.62 4.65
N VAL A 30 -7.88 -10.08 3.83
CA VAL A 30 -8.10 -10.46 2.42
C VAL A 30 -7.31 -11.73 2.16
N GLY A 31 -7.92 -12.75 1.56
CA GLY A 31 -7.24 -14.02 1.28
C GLY A 31 -6.68 -14.70 2.54
N GLY A 32 -7.30 -14.51 3.71
CA GLY A 32 -6.80 -15.03 5.00
C GLY A 32 -5.57 -14.30 5.54
N ARG A 33 -5.16 -13.18 4.93
CA ARG A 33 -4.02 -12.34 5.38
C ARG A 33 -4.52 -11.08 6.05
N ARG A 34 -3.98 -10.76 7.22
CA ARG A 34 -4.27 -9.52 7.95
C ARG A 34 -3.45 -8.38 7.33
N ILE A 35 -4.14 -7.39 6.80
CA ILE A 35 -3.53 -6.28 6.05
C ILE A 35 -3.71 -4.98 6.82
N PHE A 36 -2.61 -4.24 6.93
CA PHE A 36 -2.61 -2.82 7.25
C PHE A 36 -2.16 -2.03 6.02
N MET A 37 -2.84 -0.96 5.67
CA MET A 37 -2.45 -0.10 4.56
C MET A 37 -2.68 1.37 4.91
N THR A 38 -1.68 2.22 4.66
CA THR A 38 -1.75 3.67 4.87
C THR A 38 -1.02 4.39 3.75
N HIS A 39 -1.20 5.70 3.61
CA HIS A 39 -0.35 6.47 2.70
C HIS A 39 0.94 6.95 3.40
N VAL A 40 0.83 7.48 4.62
CA VAL A 40 1.92 8.18 5.32
C VAL A 40 2.67 7.20 6.24
N PRO A 41 4.02 7.16 6.21
CA PRO A 41 4.81 6.13 6.90
C PRO A 41 4.99 6.30 8.41
N SER A 42 4.44 7.35 9.02
CA SER A 42 4.76 7.75 10.41
C SER A 42 4.40 6.72 11.49
N THR A 43 3.68 5.65 11.16
CA THR A 43 3.23 4.59 12.08
C THR A 43 3.74 3.21 11.66
N ILE A 44 4.55 3.10 10.60
CA ILE A 44 4.90 1.82 9.99
C ILE A 44 5.71 0.94 10.94
N ASP A 45 6.73 1.51 11.59
CA ASP A 45 7.58 0.74 12.50
C ASP A 45 6.77 0.19 13.69
N GLU A 46 5.93 1.04 14.32
CA GLU A 46 5.04 0.63 15.42
C GLU A 46 4.03 -0.46 15.00
N VAL A 47 3.49 -0.36 13.78
CA VAL A 47 2.55 -1.33 13.23
C VAL A 47 3.25 -2.67 12.94
N VAL A 48 4.44 -2.62 12.36
CA VAL A 48 5.24 -3.82 12.07
C VAL A 48 5.68 -4.51 13.36
N ASP A 49 6.17 -3.75 14.34
CA ASP A 49 6.60 -4.27 15.65
C ASP A 49 5.45 -4.92 16.43
N SER A 50 4.21 -4.48 16.21
CA SER A 50 3.03 -5.10 16.82
C SER A 50 2.82 -6.56 16.41
N SER A 51 3.40 -7.00 15.28
CA SER A 51 3.26 -8.36 14.71
C SER A 51 1.79 -8.78 14.49
N ARG A 52 0.88 -7.81 14.35
CA ARG A 52 -0.57 -8.03 14.19
C ARG A 52 -1.01 -8.25 12.75
N PHE A 53 -0.16 -7.92 11.79
CA PHE A 53 -0.48 -7.92 10.37
C PHE A 53 0.54 -8.78 9.64
N ASP A 54 0.06 -9.51 8.63
CA ASP A 54 0.90 -10.32 7.75
C ASP A 54 1.45 -9.46 6.60
N LEU A 55 0.73 -8.40 6.23
CA LEU A 55 1.09 -7.44 5.19
C LEU A 55 0.89 -5.99 5.66
N VAL A 56 1.90 -5.16 5.46
CA VAL A 56 1.86 -3.71 5.69
C VAL A 56 2.18 -2.99 4.39
N ILE A 57 1.23 -2.22 3.88
CA ILE A 57 1.38 -1.44 2.64
C ILE A 57 1.47 0.05 2.98
N TYR A 58 2.45 0.75 2.40
CA TYR A 58 2.51 2.20 2.50
C TYR A 58 2.99 2.90 1.21
N GLY A 59 3.01 4.22 1.19
CA GLY A 59 3.49 5.00 0.05
C GLY A 59 4.18 6.29 0.49
N HIS A 60 3.81 7.40 -0.14
CA HIS A 60 4.24 8.78 0.19
C HIS A 60 5.71 9.12 -0.09
N THR A 61 6.65 8.18 0.04
CA THR A 61 8.09 8.46 -0.17
C THR A 61 8.51 8.39 -1.64
N HIS A 62 7.67 7.84 -2.52
CA HIS A 62 7.96 7.51 -3.92
C HIS A 62 9.10 6.49 -4.14
N LYS A 63 9.78 6.08 -3.07
CA LYS A 63 10.89 5.13 -3.13
C LYS A 63 10.39 3.74 -2.78
N GLN A 64 10.68 2.79 -3.65
CA GLN A 64 10.36 1.39 -3.40
C GLN A 64 11.06 0.90 -2.13
N ASP A 65 10.30 0.18 -1.31
CA ASP A 65 10.79 -0.45 -0.10
C ASP A 65 10.00 -1.74 0.12
N ILE A 66 10.67 -2.87 -0.12
CA ILE A 66 10.09 -4.19 0.07
C ILE A 66 11.02 -4.95 1.00
N ARG A 67 10.50 -5.30 2.19
CA ARG A 67 11.27 -6.00 3.21
C ARG A 67 10.39 -6.92 4.04
N LYS A 68 11.00 -7.95 4.61
CA LYS A 68 10.36 -8.82 5.62
C LYS A 68 10.92 -8.49 7.00
N VAL A 69 10.04 -8.26 7.98
CA VAL A 69 10.38 -8.02 9.39
C VAL A 69 9.62 -9.02 10.25
N GLY A 70 10.35 -9.98 10.83
CA GLY A 70 9.71 -11.16 11.42
C GLY A 70 8.91 -11.91 10.36
N GLU A 71 7.61 -12.10 10.57
CA GLU A 71 6.69 -12.68 9.58
C GLU A 71 5.95 -11.65 8.73
N THR A 72 6.07 -10.36 9.04
CA THR A 72 5.37 -9.28 8.35
C THR A 72 6.09 -8.91 7.06
N LEU A 73 5.38 -8.93 5.93
CA LEU A 73 5.85 -8.34 4.67
C LEU A 73 5.49 -6.85 4.64
N VAL A 74 6.47 -5.99 4.41
CA VAL A 74 6.29 -4.55 4.24
C VAL A 74 6.51 -4.21 2.76
N ILE A 75 5.54 -3.51 2.15
CA ILE A 75 5.61 -3.06 0.76
C ILE A 75 5.29 -1.57 0.70
N ASN A 76 6.22 -0.79 0.16
CA ASN A 76 5.96 0.44 -0.56
C ASN A 76 6.32 0.19 -2.02
N PRO A 77 5.35 0.27 -2.95
CA PRO A 77 5.60 -0.07 -4.34
C PRO A 77 6.55 0.93 -5.02
N GLY A 78 6.70 2.14 -4.48
CA GLY A 78 7.36 3.25 -5.14
C GLY A 78 6.33 4.19 -5.78
N GLU A 79 6.66 4.74 -6.94
CA GLU A 79 5.74 5.59 -7.70
C GLU A 79 5.32 4.94 -9.03
N THR A 80 4.12 5.30 -9.49
CA THR A 80 3.58 4.87 -10.78
C THR A 80 3.66 5.95 -11.85
N THR A 81 4.11 7.16 -11.50
CA THR A 81 4.29 8.24 -12.47
C THR A 81 5.65 8.12 -13.13
N ASP A 82 6.74 8.25 -12.36
CA ASP A 82 8.17 8.43 -12.74
C ASP A 82 8.74 9.84 -12.45
N TRP A 83 7.97 10.72 -11.80
CA TRP A 83 8.33 12.13 -11.64
C TRP A 83 9.49 12.41 -10.69
N LEU A 84 9.77 11.53 -9.74
CA LEU A 84 10.79 11.75 -8.70
C LEU A 84 11.92 10.74 -8.74
N THR A 85 11.65 9.51 -9.15
CA THR A 85 12.64 8.42 -9.20
C THR A 85 13.00 8.00 -10.61
N GLU A 86 12.29 8.50 -11.64
CA GLU A 86 12.42 8.04 -13.04
C GLU A 86 12.08 6.54 -13.23
N GLU A 87 11.52 5.93 -12.19
CA GLU A 87 11.19 4.50 -12.14
C GLU A 87 9.72 4.34 -11.81
N SER A 88 8.91 4.10 -12.84
CA SER A 88 7.49 3.78 -12.67
C SER A 88 7.30 2.28 -12.46
N CYS A 89 6.68 1.88 -11.35
CA CYS A 89 6.44 0.48 -11.06
C CYS A 89 5.20 0.22 -10.22
N VAL A 90 4.72 -1.03 -10.28
CA VAL A 90 3.69 -1.59 -9.40
C VAL A 90 4.19 -2.91 -8.81
N VAL A 91 3.58 -3.32 -7.70
CA VAL A 91 3.84 -4.62 -7.09
C VAL A 91 2.58 -5.47 -7.18
N VAL A 92 2.72 -6.67 -7.73
CA VAL A 92 1.68 -7.71 -7.72
C VAL A 92 2.07 -8.75 -6.68
N LEU A 93 1.18 -9.03 -5.73
CA LEU A 93 1.42 -9.93 -4.60
C LEU A 93 0.45 -11.11 -4.66
N GLU A 94 0.97 -12.32 -4.57
CA GLU A 94 0.20 -13.55 -4.31
C GLU A 94 -0.06 -13.67 -2.80
N LEU A 95 -1.33 -13.79 -2.40
CA LEU A 95 -1.71 -13.84 -0.99
C LEU A 95 -1.52 -15.23 -0.39
N ASP A 96 -1.55 -16.29 -1.20
CA ASP A 96 -1.41 -17.66 -0.72
C ASP A 96 -0.01 -17.91 -0.13
N ASP A 97 1.04 -17.45 -0.82
CA ASP A 97 2.43 -17.69 -0.42
C ASP A 97 3.25 -16.42 -0.14
N MET A 98 2.65 -15.23 -0.29
CA MET A 98 3.29 -13.92 -0.10
C MET A 98 4.43 -13.63 -1.08
N SER A 99 4.53 -14.38 -2.19
CA SER A 99 5.44 -14.06 -3.29
C SER A 99 4.97 -12.82 -4.04
N TYR A 100 5.91 -12.03 -4.57
CA TYR A 100 5.59 -10.79 -5.28
C TYR A 100 6.44 -10.61 -6.52
N GLU A 101 5.91 -9.83 -7.45
CA GLU A 101 6.59 -9.36 -8.65
C GLU A 101 6.56 -7.83 -8.68
N VAL A 102 7.71 -7.21 -8.97
CA VAL A 102 7.81 -5.79 -9.29
C VAL A 102 7.71 -5.65 -10.80
N ILE A 103 6.65 -4.98 -11.26
CA ILE A 103 6.41 -4.75 -12.68
C ILE A 103 6.73 -3.30 -13.00
N SER A 104 7.74 -3.07 -13.82
CA SER A 104 8.03 -1.75 -14.38
C SER A 104 6.95 -1.36 -15.39
N LEU A 105 6.42 -0.14 -15.24
CA LEU A 105 5.50 0.46 -16.19
C LEU A 105 6.32 1.29 -17.17
N THR A 106 6.59 0.74 -18.35
CA THR A 106 7.12 1.51 -19.47
C THR A 106 6.00 2.31 -20.12
N ALA A 107 6.21 3.62 -20.29
CA ALA A 107 5.38 4.48 -21.14
C ALA A 107 5.54 4.16 -22.63
#